data_AF-A0A2U9CR15-F1
#
_entry.id   AF-A0A2U9CR15-F1
#
_cell.length_a   1.000
_cell.length_b   1.000
_cell.length_c   1.000
_cell.angle_alpha   90.00
_cell.angle_beta   90.00
_cell.angle_gamma   90.00
#
_symmetry.space_group_name_H-M   'P 1'
#
loop_
_entity.id
_entity.type
_entity.pdbx_description
1 polymer ?
#
loop_
_entity_poly.entity_id
_entity_poly.type
_entity_poly.pdbx_seq_one_letter_code
_entity_poly.pdbx_strand_id
1 'polypeptide(L)'
;MDCNLGTVTASAARWYKQIPGAVPQFVLWFYRTNSSPTYGSGFSSPKFTSTHQSTSDYRLIINTVQEGDSAVYYCSTWDGTVNHLTVS
;
A
#
# COMPACT_ATOMS: atom_id res chain seq x y z
N MET A 1 -2.92 -9.33 -1.19
CA MET A 1 -1.53 -9.11 -0.78
C MET A 1 -1.57 -8.50 0.60
N ASP A 2 -0.95 -9.14 1.58
CA ASP A 2 -1.05 -8.75 2.99
C ASP A 2 0.20 -7.98 3.42
N CYS A 3 0.02 -7.03 4.32
CA CYS A 3 1.06 -6.16 4.85
C CYS A 3 0.85 -5.94 6.34
N ASN A 4 1.83 -6.34 7.13
CA ASN A 4 1.87 -6.07 8.56
C ASN A 4 2.83 -4.89 8.80
N LEU A 5 2.31 -3.82 9.42
CA LEU A 5 3.07 -2.62 9.75
C LEU A 5 3.93 -2.78 11.01
N GLY A 6 4.04 -3.99 11.55
CA GLY A 6 4.75 -4.27 12.80
C GLY A 6 4.11 -3.56 13.98
N THR A 7 4.94 -2.84 14.73
CA THR A 7 4.53 -2.05 15.89
C THR A 7 3.90 -0.69 15.52
N VAL A 8 3.86 -0.33 14.24
CA VAL A 8 3.30 0.93 13.78
C VAL A 8 1.76 0.84 13.71
N THR A 9 1.09 1.41 14.70
CA THR A 9 -0.38 1.34 14.85
C THR A 9 -1.11 2.65 14.52
N ALA A 10 -0.38 3.77 14.46
CA ALA A 10 -0.90 5.12 14.22
C ALA A 10 -0.52 5.66 12.84
N SER A 11 -0.37 4.77 11.85
CA SER A 11 0.03 5.13 10.49
C SER A 11 -0.73 4.33 9.45
N ALA A 12 -0.66 4.79 8.21
CA ALA A 12 -1.31 4.17 7.08
C ALA A 12 -0.44 3.13 6.39
N ALA A 13 -1.06 2.15 5.75
CA ALA A 13 -0.40 1.36 4.72
C ALA A 13 -0.39 2.15 3.40
N ARG A 14 0.78 2.22 2.77
CA ARG A 14 0.99 2.79 1.44
C ARG A 14 1.40 1.69 0.49
N TRP A 15 0.74 1.61 -0.65
CA TRP A 15 0.94 0.57 -1.62
C TRP A 15 1.59 1.12 -2.88
N TYR A 16 2.58 0.38 -3.37
CA TYR A 16 3.34 0.72 -4.57
C TYR A 16 3.33 -0.47 -5.52
N LYS A 17 3.29 -0.17 -6.81
CA LYS A 17 3.41 -1.14 -7.91
C LYS A 17 4.69 -0.83 -8.67
N GLN A 18 5.52 -1.84 -8.93
CA GLN A 18 6.73 -1.69 -9.72
C GLN A 18 6.79 -2.78 -10.79
N ILE A 19 6.77 -2.36 -12.05
CA ILE A 19 7.12 -3.22 -13.16
C ILE A 19 8.65 -3.39 -13.15
N PRO A 20 9.21 -4.59 -13.34
CA PRO A 20 10.66 -4.79 -13.38
C PRO A 20 11.35 -3.81 -14.33
N GLY A 21 12.37 -3.09 -13.86
CA GLY A 21 13.09 -2.07 -14.62
C GLY A 21 12.43 -0.68 -14.66
N ALA A 22 11.23 -0.51 -14.10
CA ALA A 22 10.55 0.78 -13.98
C ALA A 22 10.65 1.36 -12.56
N VAL A 23 10.35 2.65 -12.44
CA VAL A 23 10.23 3.33 -11.14
C VAL A 23 8.97 2.85 -10.40
N PRO A 24 9.02 2.70 -9.06
CA PRO A 24 7.83 2.40 -8.27
C PRO A 24 6.74 3.47 -8.43
N GLN A 25 5.52 3.03 -8.69
CA GLN A 25 4.34 3.87 -8.82
C GLN A 25 3.50 3.79 -7.56
N PHE A 26 3.12 4.93 -7.01
CA PHE A 26 2.21 4.99 -5.86
C PHE A 26 0.78 4.62 -6.29
N VAL A 27 0.23 3.56 -5.70
CA VAL A 27 -1.10 3.04 -6.04
C VAL A 27 -2.16 3.69 -5.17
N LEU A 28 -2.04 3.55 -3.84
CA LEU A 28 -2.96 4.11 -2.87
C LEU A 28 -2.36 4.11 -1.47
N TRP A 29 -2.97 4.89 -0.57
CA TRP A 29 -2.78 4.75 0.87
C TRP A 29 -4.12 4.58 1.57
N PHE A 30 -4.10 3.83 2.66
CA PHE A 30 -5.28 3.60 3.48
C PHE A 30 -4.93 3.59 4.96
N TYR A 31 -5.65 4.40 5.72
CA TYR A 31 -5.64 4.37 7.18
C TYR A 31 -6.96 3.83 7.68
N ARG A 32 -6.91 2.93 8.66
CA ARG A 32 -8.05 2.13 9.11
C ARG A 32 -9.32 2.90 9.49
N THR A 33 -9.22 4.17 9.88
CA THR A 33 -10.37 5.01 10.25
C THR A 33 -10.97 5.78 9.06
N ASN A 34 -10.31 5.76 7.90
CA ASN A 34 -10.83 6.40 6.70
C ASN A 34 -11.96 5.54 6.11
N SER A 35 -12.96 6.19 5.52
CA SER A 35 -14.05 5.50 4.82
C SER A 35 -13.60 4.85 3.50
N SER A 36 -12.52 5.36 2.89
CA SER A 36 -11.99 4.86 1.63
C SER A 36 -10.49 5.15 1.47
N PRO A 37 -9.78 4.39 0.61
CA PRO A 37 -8.39 4.70 0.23
C PRO A 37 -8.29 5.98 -0.59
N THR A 38 -7.13 6.64 -0.49
CA THR A 38 -6.76 7.72 -1.41
C THR A 38 -5.80 7.17 -2.45
N TYR A 39 -6.08 7.43 -3.72
CA TYR A 39 -5.34 6.85 -4.85
C TYR A 39 -4.24 7.76 -5.37
N GLY A 40 -3.20 7.15 -5.93
CA GLY A 40 -2.22 7.82 -6.77
C GLY A 40 -2.74 8.08 -8.18
N SER A 41 -1.99 8.89 -8.94
CA SER A 41 -2.33 9.19 -10.32
C SER A 41 -2.38 7.92 -11.19
N GLY A 42 -3.45 7.76 -11.98
CA GLY A 42 -3.65 6.59 -12.84
C GLY A 42 -4.20 5.35 -12.14
N PHE A 43 -4.49 5.42 -10.84
CA PHE A 43 -5.07 4.33 -10.07
C PHE A 43 -6.44 4.74 -9.51
N SER A 44 -7.36 3.78 -9.43
CA SER A 44 -8.71 4.03 -8.91
C SER A 44 -9.43 2.75 -8.50
N SER A 45 -10.53 2.94 -7.78
CA SER A 45 -11.60 1.95 -7.63
C SER A 45 -12.35 1.77 -8.95
N PRO A 46 -12.87 0.58 -9.28
CA PRO A 46 -12.86 -0.64 -8.47
C PRO A 46 -11.61 -1.51 -8.67
N LYS A 47 -10.65 -1.10 -9.50
CA LYS A 47 -9.50 -1.95 -9.84
C LYS A 47 -8.64 -2.26 -8.61
N PHE A 48 -8.26 -1.23 -7.86
CA PHE A 48 -7.48 -1.34 -6.64
C PHE A 48 -8.33 -0.92 -5.44
N THR A 49 -8.21 -1.64 -4.33
CA THR A 49 -8.75 -1.21 -3.03
C THR A 49 -7.90 -1.77 -1.90
N SER A 50 -8.03 -1.21 -0.70
CA SER A 50 -7.34 -1.72 0.47
C SER A 50 -8.28 -1.81 1.66
N THR A 51 -8.07 -2.85 2.46
CA THR A 51 -8.79 -3.10 3.71
C THR A 51 -7.78 -3.28 4.85
N HIS A 52 -8.28 -3.30 6.07
CA HIS A 52 -7.50 -3.63 7.25
C HIS A 52 -8.16 -4.78 8.01
N GLN A 53 -7.35 -5.60 8.67
CA GLN A 53 -7.79 -6.71 9.52
C GLN A 53 -7.52 -6.42 11.00
N SER A 54 -6.56 -5.54 11.28
CA SER A 54 -6.21 -5.08 12.63
C SER A 54 -5.70 -3.63 12.58
N THR A 55 -5.15 -3.14 13.69
CA THR A 55 -4.51 -1.82 13.74
C THR A 55 -3.28 -1.69 12.84
N SER A 56 -2.60 -2.81 12.56
CA SER A 56 -1.34 -2.88 11.81
C SER A 56 -1.39 -3.83 10.61
N ASP A 57 -2.44 -4.62 10.46
CA ASP A 57 -2.59 -5.57 9.35
C ASP A 57 -3.49 -4.99 8.26
N TYR A 58 -2.91 -4.81 7.07
CA TYR A 58 -3.56 -4.25 5.89
C TYR A 58 -3.48 -5.22 4.72
N ARG A 59 -4.43 -5.10 3.81
CA ARG A 59 -4.48 -5.90 2.58
C ARG A 59 -4.72 -5.02 1.37
N LEU A 60 -3.95 -5.23 0.32
CA LEU A 60 -4.24 -4.74 -1.03
C LEU A 60 -5.02 -5.80 -1.79
N ILE A 61 -6.10 -5.36 -2.42
CA ILE A 61 -7.01 -6.17 -3.22
C ILE A 61 -7.00 -5.60 -4.64
N ILE A 62 -6.74 -6.47 -5.61
CA ILE A 62 -6.89 -6.20 -7.04
C ILE A 62 -8.09 -7.03 -7.49
N ASN A 63 -9.22 -6.39 -7.79
CA ASN A 63 -10.48 -7.11 -8.00
C ASN A 63 -10.53 -7.91 -9.31
N THR A 64 -10.00 -7.34 -10.41
CA THR A 64 -9.95 -8.00 -11.71
C THR A 64 -8.52 -8.02 -12.19
N VAL A 65 -7.81 -9.13 -12.03
CA VAL A 65 -6.41 -9.26 -12.43
C VAL A 65 -6.30 -9.44 -13.94
N GLN A 66 -5.39 -8.70 -14.56
CA GLN A 66 -5.08 -8.72 -16.00
C GLN A 66 -3.56 -8.80 -16.19
N GLU A 67 -3.09 -9.11 -17.41
CA GLU A 67 -1.65 -9.20 -17.70
C GLU A 67 -0.88 -7.94 -17.31
N GLY A 68 -1.48 -6.76 -17.52
CA GLY A 68 -0.89 -5.47 -17.13
C GLY A 68 -0.72 -5.27 -15.62
N ASP A 69 -1.25 -6.15 -14.77
CA ASP A 69 -1.05 -6.13 -13.33
C ASP A 69 0.19 -6.91 -12.88
N SER A 70 0.85 -7.62 -13.79
CA SER A 70 2.12 -8.30 -13.51
C SER A 70 3.19 -7.29 -13.13
N ALA A 71 3.52 -7.27 -11.83
CA ALA A 71 4.43 -6.34 -11.21
C ALA A 71 4.79 -6.84 -9.81
N VAL A 72 5.83 -6.24 -9.22
CA VAL A 72 6.10 -6.38 -7.79
C VAL A 72 5.28 -5.34 -7.04
N TYR A 73 4.64 -5.74 -5.95
CA TYR A 73 3.85 -4.85 -5.10
C TYR A 73 4.51 -4.73 -3.75
N TYR A 74 4.72 -3.50 -3.30
CA TYR A 74 5.32 -3.21 -2.00
C TYR A 74 4.34 -2.47 -1.12
N CYS A 75 4.46 -2.74 0.18
CA CYS A 75 3.80 -1.97 1.21
C CYS A 75 4.85 -1.20 2.01
N SER A 76 4.55 0.04 2.35
CA SER A 76 5.34 0.81 3.29
C SER A 76 4.43 1.58 4.25
N THR A 77 5.00 2.04 5.35
CA THR A 77 4.34 2.92 6.29
C THR A 77 5.32 3.97 6.80
N TRP A 78 4.80 5.03 7.41
CA TRP A 78 5.66 5.94 8.15
C TRP A 78 5.75 5.46 9.58
N ASP A 79 6.96 5.10 9.99
CA ASP A 79 7.29 4.82 11.38
C ASP A 79 7.84 6.10 12.02
N GLY A 80 6.96 6.84 12.70
CA GLY A 80 7.34 8.04 13.46
C GLY A 80 8.13 7.74 14.74
N THR A 81 8.29 6.47 15.12
CA THR A 81 9.14 6.07 16.26
C THR A 81 10.60 5.91 15.87
N VAL A 82 10.87 5.86 14.56
CA VAL A 82 12.20 5.68 13.99
C VAL A 82 12.71 7.04 13.50
N ASN A 83 13.49 7.73 14.35
CA ASN A 83 14.34 8.86 13.92
C ASN A 83 15.55 8.39 13.06
N HIS A 84 15.41 7.28 12.32
CA HIS A 84 16.50 6.65 11.59
C HIS A 84 16.16 6.55 10.09
N LEU A 85 16.91 7.32 9.30
CA LEU A 85 16.95 7.19 7.85
C LEU A 85 17.60 5.86 7.49
N THR A 86 16.81 4.83 7.19
CA THR A 86 17.36 3.64 6.55
C THR A 86 17.26 3.84 5.04
N VAL A 87 18.39 4.14 4.41
CA VAL A 87 18.58 4.05 2.97
C VAL A 87 18.91 2.58 2.65
N SER A 88 18.07 1.94 1.84
CA SER A 88 18.36 0.67 1.18
C SER A 88 17.94 0.78 -0.27
#